data_AF-A0A5B2T902-F1
#
_entry.id   AF-A0A5B2T902-F1
#
_cell.length_a   1.000
_cell.length_b   1.000
_cell.length_c   1.000
_cell.angle_alpha   90.00
_cell.angle_beta   90.00
_cell.angle_gamma   90.00
#
_symmetry.space_group_name_H-M   'P 1'
#
loop_
_entity.id
_entity.type
_entity.pdbx_description
1 polymer ?
#
loop_
_entity_poly.entity_id
_entity_poly.type
_entity_poly.pdbx_seq_one_letter_code
_entity_poly.pdbx_strand_id
1 'polypeptide(L)'
;MANQPGIFDVDERYAALSAAGDPLERLAAAVNFEVFRPVLEAALARSDRSRGGRPPYDAVLMFRILVLQALYSLSDEQTEFQLRDRLSFMRFAGLGLHQAVPDARTIWLYREQLKQAGAIEGLFRRFDAVLAEQGYLAMGGQIIDATLIAAPRQKLTIEEKATIREGGTPTHWSKA
;
A
#
# COMPACT_ATOMS: atom_id res chain seq x y z
N MET A 1 -2.24 27.02 32.50
CA MET A 1 -0.79 26.73 32.50
C MET A 1 -0.56 25.57 31.54
N ALA A 2 0.36 25.77 30.59
CA ALA A 2 0.82 24.88 29.51
C ALA A 2 -0.25 24.09 28.72
N ASN A 3 -0.78 24.68 27.66
CA ASN A 3 -1.54 23.98 26.61
C ASN A 3 -0.72 23.91 25.30
N GLN A 4 0.60 23.74 25.43
CA GLN A 4 1.49 23.57 24.29
C GLN A 4 1.72 22.07 24.08
N PRO A 5 1.61 21.56 22.85
CA PRO A 5 1.93 20.17 22.56
C PRO A 5 3.40 19.91 22.91
N GLY A 6 3.64 18.80 23.60
CA GLY A 6 4.98 18.31 23.89
C GLY A 6 5.71 17.89 22.61
N ILE A 7 7.03 17.95 22.64
CA ILE A 7 7.88 17.63 21.49
C ILE A 7 7.72 16.15 21.07
N PHE A 8 7.33 15.27 22.00
CA PHE A 8 7.19 13.83 21.78
C PHE A 8 5.74 13.36 21.63
N ASP A 9 4.74 14.24 21.72
CA ASP A 9 3.32 13.84 21.72
C ASP A 9 2.93 13.03 20.47
N VAL A 10 3.56 13.34 19.33
CA VAL A 10 3.33 12.65 18.06
C VAL A 10 3.95 11.25 18.07
N ASP A 11 5.17 11.14 18.59
CA ASP A 11 5.88 9.86 18.70
C ASP A 11 5.17 8.93 19.68
N GLU A 12 4.65 9.47 20.79
CA GLU A 12 3.83 8.72 21.74
C GLU A 12 2.54 8.20 21.10
N ARG A 13 1.88 9.01 20.27
CA ARG A 13 0.69 8.57 19.51
C ARG A 13 1.05 7.50 18.49
N TYR A 14 2.18 7.60 17.80
CA TYR A 14 2.64 6.53 16.92
C TYR A 14 3.00 5.25 17.67
N ALA A 15 3.66 5.35 18.82
CA ALA A 15 3.97 4.20 19.67
C ALA A 15 2.69 3.50 20.16
N ALA A 16 1.66 4.27 20.54
CA ALA A 16 0.36 3.73 20.92
C ALA A 16 -0.32 3.00 19.74
N LEU A 17 -0.26 3.56 18.51
CA LEU A 17 -0.77 2.89 17.31
C LEU A 17 -0.01 1.60 16.98
N SER A 18 1.31 1.61 17.10
CA SER A 18 2.15 0.43 16.92
C SER A 18 1.83 -0.66 17.95
N ALA A 19 1.63 -0.28 19.23
CA ALA A 19 1.23 -1.20 20.28
C ALA A 19 -0.17 -1.80 20.05
N ALA A 20 -1.09 -1.02 19.47
CA ALA A 20 -2.42 -1.49 19.06
C ALA A 20 -2.39 -2.39 17.80
N GLY A 21 -1.24 -2.48 17.12
CA GLY A 21 -1.05 -3.34 15.96
C GLY A 21 -1.46 -2.71 14.64
N ASP A 22 -1.04 -1.47 14.37
CA ASP A 22 -1.32 -0.77 13.11
C ASP A 22 -0.99 -1.65 11.87
N PRO A 23 -1.99 -2.05 11.08
CA PRO A 23 -1.77 -2.92 9.93
C PRO A 23 -0.97 -2.22 8.81
N LEU A 24 -1.07 -0.89 8.70
CA LEU A 24 -0.36 -0.14 7.67
C LEU A 24 1.14 -0.06 7.95
N GLU A 25 1.55 -0.09 9.22
CA GLU A 25 2.96 -0.21 9.58
C GLU A 25 3.54 -1.56 9.15
N ARG A 26 2.80 -2.65 9.37
CA ARG A 26 3.19 -3.98 8.90
C ARG A 26 3.30 -4.04 7.39
N LEU A 27 2.34 -3.44 6.69
CA LEU A 27 2.37 -3.35 5.23
C LEU A 27 3.58 -2.54 4.73
N ALA A 28 3.85 -1.39 5.34
CA ALA A 28 4.99 -0.55 5.01
C ALA A 28 6.34 -1.25 5.26
N ALA A 29 6.41 -2.10 6.29
CA ALA A 29 7.59 -2.92 6.57
C ALA A 29 7.74 -4.10 5.60
N ALA A 30 6.64 -4.72 5.16
CA ALA A 30 6.66 -5.85 4.24
C ALA A 30 7.03 -5.46 2.80
N VAL A 31 6.63 -4.27 2.36
CA VAL A 31 6.82 -3.82 0.98
C VAL A 31 7.88 -2.72 0.91
N ASN A 32 9.01 -3.01 0.26
CA ASN A 32 9.95 -1.96 -0.10
C ASN A 32 9.39 -1.14 -1.28
N PHE A 33 8.71 -0.04 -0.99
CA PHE A 33 8.08 0.79 -2.01
C PHE A 33 9.05 1.51 -2.97
N GLU A 34 10.35 1.58 -2.64
CA GLU A 34 11.34 2.21 -3.54
C GLU A 34 11.53 1.41 -4.84
N VAL A 35 11.21 0.11 -4.84
CA VAL A 35 11.30 -0.74 -6.04
C VAL A 35 10.37 -0.28 -7.18
N PHE A 36 9.33 0.49 -6.87
CA PHE A 36 8.38 1.03 -7.85
C PHE A 36 8.86 2.35 -8.46
N ARG A 37 9.78 3.08 -7.80
CA ARG A 37 10.22 4.40 -8.23
C ARG A 37 10.66 4.47 -9.70
N PRO A 38 11.47 3.53 -10.25
CA PRO A 38 11.89 3.62 -11.64
C PRO A 38 10.72 3.59 -12.63
N VAL A 39 9.71 2.75 -12.35
CA VAL A 39 8.50 2.63 -13.19
C VAL A 39 7.64 3.88 -13.06
N LEU A 40 7.47 4.39 -11.84
CA LEU A 40 6.69 5.59 -11.57
C LEU A 40 7.30 6.82 -12.25
N GLU A 41 8.61 7.04 -12.09
CA GLU A 41 9.30 8.19 -12.69
C GLU A 41 9.30 8.11 -14.23
N ALA A 42 9.45 6.92 -14.81
CA ALA A 42 9.35 6.72 -16.26
C ALA A 42 7.94 7.02 -16.79
N ALA A 43 6.89 6.61 -16.06
CA ALA A 43 5.50 6.82 -16.45
C ALA A 43 5.07 8.30 -16.34
N LEU A 44 5.60 9.03 -15.35
CA LEU A 44 5.22 10.42 -15.10
C LEU A 44 5.90 11.42 -16.04
N ALA A 45 6.87 10.99 -16.87
CA ALA A 45 7.55 11.78 -17.90
C ALA A 45 7.78 13.25 -17.48
N ARG A 46 8.42 13.45 -16.32
CA ARG A 46 8.47 14.76 -15.65
C ARG A 46 9.09 15.81 -16.58
N SER A 47 8.34 16.90 -16.79
CA SER A 47 8.77 18.02 -17.63
C SER A 47 10.01 18.73 -17.07
N ASP A 48 10.73 19.40 -17.97
CA ASP A 48 11.91 20.19 -17.65
C ASP A 48 11.63 21.21 -16.52
N ARG A 49 12.41 21.11 -15.45
CA ARG A 49 12.32 21.96 -14.24
C ARG A 49 12.82 23.39 -14.47
N SER A 50 13.30 23.70 -15.67
CA SER A 50 13.77 25.03 -16.07
C SER A 50 12.72 26.14 -15.91
N ARG A 51 11.42 25.82 -15.90
CA ARG A 51 10.33 26.82 -15.80
C ARG A 51 9.95 27.23 -14.38
N GLY A 52 10.58 26.66 -13.34
CA GLY A 52 10.26 26.95 -11.94
C GLY A 52 8.88 26.45 -11.50
N GLY A 53 8.60 26.53 -10.20
CA GLY A 53 7.35 26.07 -9.58
C GLY A 53 7.55 25.29 -8.29
N ARG A 54 6.46 25.00 -7.58
CA ARG A 54 6.50 24.11 -6.40
C ARG A 54 6.93 22.71 -6.85
N PRO A 55 7.90 22.07 -6.16
CA PRO A 55 8.29 20.71 -6.50
C PRO A 55 7.07 19.77 -6.46
N PRO A 56 6.94 18.84 -7.43
CA PRO A 56 5.89 17.83 -7.39
C PRO A 56 6.07 16.93 -6.16
N TYR A 57 4.99 16.29 -5.74
CA TYR A 57 5.05 15.26 -4.70
C TYR A 57 5.98 14.11 -5.11
N ASP A 58 6.56 13.46 -4.10
CA ASP A 58 7.36 12.27 -4.32
C ASP A 58 6.51 11.16 -4.96
N ALA A 59 7.06 10.47 -5.97
CA ALA A 59 6.32 9.47 -6.71
C ALA A 59 5.93 8.27 -5.84
N VAL A 60 6.82 7.85 -4.94
CA VAL A 60 6.55 6.72 -4.05
C VAL A 60 5.49 7.09 -3.03
N LEU A 61 5.55 8.30 -2.47
CA LEU A 61 4.49 8.85 -1.60
C LEU A 61 3.12 8.82 -2.29
N MET A 62 3.02 9.34 -3.52
CA MET A 62 1.77 9.34 -4.27
C MET A 62 1.29 7.92 -4.59
N PHE A 63 2.20 6.99 -4.91
CA PHE A 63 1.83 5.59 -5.12
C PHE A 63 1.30 4.93 -3.84
N ARG A 64 1.89 5.21 -2.67
CA ARG A 64 1.35 4.75 -1.38
C ARG A 64 -0.06 5.27 -1.13
N ILE A 65 -0.36 6.51 -1.53
CA ILE A 65 -1.73 7.05 -1.46
C ILE A 65 -2.69 6.28 -2.39
N LEU A 66 -2.27 5.93 -3.60
CA LEU A 66 -3.09 5.07 -4.48
C LEU A 66 -3.32 3.67 -3.89
N VAL A 67 -2.32 3.12 -3.18
CA VAL A 67 -2.47 1.87 -2.44
C VAL A 67 -3.48 2.03 -1.30
N LEU A 68 -3.46 3.13 -0.52
CA LEU A 68 -4.50 3.42 0.47
C LEU A 68 -5.89 3.50 -0.17
N GLN A 69 -6.01 4.14 -1.34
CA GLN A 69 -7.27 4.19 -2.07
C GLN A 69 -7.79 2.81 -2.46
N ALA A 70 -6.91 1.95 -2.96
CA ALA A 70 -7.28 0.59 -3.32
C ALA A 70 -7.64 -0.25 -2.08
N LEU A 71 -6.87 -0.13 -0.99
CA LEU A 71 -7.06 -0.90 0.23
C LEU A 71 -8.33 -0.52 0.98
N TYR A 72 -8.73 0.76 0.99
CA TYR A 72 -9.90 1.22 1.72
C TYR A 72 -11.07 1.63 0.80
N SER A 73 -10.95 1.37 -0.51
CA SER A 73 -11.96 1.73 -1.53
C SER A 73 -12.38 3.20 -1.47
N LEU A 74 -11.41 4.10 -1.32
CA LEU A 74 -11.65 5.53 -1.11
C LEU A 74 -11.73 6.30 -2.42
N SER A 75 -12.66 7.26 -2.49
CA SER A 75 -12.62 8.30 -3.54
C SER A 75 -11.43 9.24 -3.34
N ASP A 76 -11.14 10.09 -4.32
CA ASP A 76 -10.05 11.06 -4.21
C ASP A 76 -10.32 12.06 -3.07
N GLU A 77 -11.57 12.51 -2.89
CA GLU A 77 -11.98 13.40 -1.80
C GLU A 77 -11.92 12.72 -0.43
N GLN A 78 -12.38 11.47 -0.34
CA GLN A 78 -12.27 10.71 0.90
C GLN A 78 -10.81 10.46 1.26
N THR A 79 -9.94 10.25 0.28
CA THR A 79 -8.51 10.05 0.53
C THR A 79 -7.86 11.30 1.08
N GLU A 80 -8.13 12.46 0.49
CA GLU A 80 -7.70 13.76 1.01
C GLU A 80 -8.17 13.95 2.46
N PHE A 81 -9.43 13.67 2.75
CA PHE A 81 -9.99 13.79 4.09
C PHE A 81 -9.31 12.85 5.09
N GLN A 82 -9.19 11.56 4.76
CA GLN A 82 -8.61 10.54 5.65
C GLN A 82 -7.11 10.78 5.88
N LEU A 83 -6.38 11.30 4.89
CA LEU A 83 -4.97 11.70 5.07
C LEU A 83 -4.81 12.90 6.01
N ARG A 84 -5.81 13.78 6.13
CA ARG A 84 -5.79 14.88 7.10
C ARG A 84 -6.21 14.44 8.50
N ASP A 85 -7.10 13.47 8.59
CA ASP A 85 -7.70 13.02 9.85
C ASP A 85 -6.85 11.95 10.57
N ARG A 86 -6.24 11.02 9.82
CA ARG A 86 -5.63 9.82 10.39
C ARG A 86 -4.10 9.84 10.37
N LEU A 87 -3.52 9.80 11.58
CA LEU A 87 -2.07 9.68 11.77
C LEU A 87 -1.48 8.42 11.13
N SER A 88 -2.18 7.28 11.17
CA SER A 88 -1.72 6.03 10.54
C SER A 88 -1.60 6.15 9.02
N PHE A 89 -2.51 6.89 8.38
CA PHE A 89 -2.49 7.12 6.93
C PHE A 89 -1.35 8.06 6.55
N MET A 90 -1.15 9.16 7.30
CA MET A 90 0.00 10.04 7.11
C MET A 90 1.32 9.29 7.26
N ARG A 91 1.45 8.49 8.32
CA ARG A 91 2.64 7.66 8.59
C ARG A 91 2.91 6.69 7.44
N PHE A 92 1.87 5.99 6.97
CA PHE A 92 1.99 5.06 5.86
C PHE A 92 2.45 5.76 4.57
N ALA A 93 1.79 6.87 4.20
CA ALA A 93 2.14 7.65 3.02
C ALA A 93 3.55 8.25 3.10
N GLY A 94 4.12 8.39 4.31
CA GLY A 94 5.40 9.06 4.53
C GLY A 94 5.27 10.58 4.60
N LEU A 95 4.07 11.09 4.94
CA LEU A 95 3.80 12.50 5.12
C LEU A 95 4.14 12.93 6.55
N GLY A 96 5.01 13.92 6.68
CA GLY A 96 5.24 14.61 7.95
C GLY A 96 4.05 15.53 8.31
N LEU A 97 3.82 15.76 9.60
CA LEU A 97 2.72 16.64 10.07
C LEU A 97 2.78 18.08 9.54
N HIS A 98 3.97 18.55 9.21
CA HIS A 98 4.20 19.89 8.65
C HIS A 98 4.02 19.94 7.12
N GLN A 99 3.91 18.80 6.46
CA GLN A 99 3.79 18.71 5.01
C GLN A 99 2.33 18.84 4.57
N ALA A 100 2.11 19.49 3.44
CA ALA A 100 0.77 19.62 2.88
C ALA A 100 0.30 18.27 2.32
N VAL A 101 -0.91 17.85 2.69
CA VAL A 101 -1.58 16.67 2.12
C VAL A 101 -1.97 16.95 0.66
N PRO A 102 -1.72 16.02 -0.29
CA PRO A 102 -2.22 16.14 -1.66
C PRO A 102 -3.75 16.24 -1.68
N ASP A 103 -4.28 17.22 -2.41
CA ASP A 103 -5.73 17.34 -2.60
C ASP A 103 -6.27 16.28 -3.58
N ALA A 104 -7.60 16.10 -3.59
CA ALA A 104 -8.28 15.14 -4.45
C ALA A 104 -7.91 15.31 -5.93
N ARG A 105 -7.77 16.56 -6.39
CA ARG A 105 -7.38 16.87 -7.77
C ARG A 105 -5.96 16.41 -8.09
N THR A 106 -5.03 16.57 -7.16
CA THR A 106 -3.64 16.12 -7.30
C THR A 106 -3.58 14.59 -7.37
N ILE A 107 -4.34 13.90 -6.52
CA ILE A 107 -4.45 12.44 -6.52
C ILE A 107 -5.03 11.96 -7.85
N TRP A 108 -6.12 12.59 -8.30
CA TRP A 108 -6.76 12.28 -9.57
C TRP A 108 -5.81 12.49 -10.77
N LEU A 109 -5.13 13.65 -10.85
CA LEU A 109 -4.18 13.95 -11.93
C LEU A 109 -3.05 12.93 -11.98
N TYR A 110 -2.52 12.56 -10.82
CA TYR A 110 -1.44 11.57 -10.72
C TYR A 110 -1.89 10.20 -11.22
N ARG A 111 -3.10 9.76 -10.81
CA ARG A 111 -3.70 8.52 -11.30
C ARG A 111 -3.92 8.57 -12.81
N GLU A 112 -4.44 9.67 -13.33
CA GLU A 112 -4.71 9.83 -14.75
C GLU A 112 -3.42 9.78 -15.59
N GLN A 113 -2.33 10.39 -15.13
CA GLN A 113 -1.02 10.31 -15.78
C GLN A 113 -0.51 8.86 -15.85
N LEU A 114 -0.57 8.11 -14.75
CA LEU A 114 -0.18 6.69 -14.74
C LEU A 114 -1.07 5.83 -15.64
N LYS A 115 -2.36 6.17 -15.73
CA LYS A 115 -3.31 5.49 -16.61
C LYS A 115 -2.98 5.73 -18.08
N GLN A 116 -2.70 6.97 -18.46
CA GLN A 116 -2.30 7.34 -19.82
C GLN A 116 -0.98 6.69 -20.23
N ALA A 117 -0.06 6.52 -19.29
CA ALA A 117 1.19 5.79 -19.50
C ALA A 117 1.03 4.25 -19.50
N GLY A 118 -0.18 3.71 -19.23
CA GLY A 118 -0.42 2.27 -19.13
C GLY A 118 0.28 1.59 -17.95
N ALA A 119 0.72 2.36 -16.94
CA ALA A 119 1.57 1.86 -15.87
C ALA A 119 0.79 1.29 -14.67
N ILE A 120 -0.48 1.69 -14.47
CA ILE A 120 -1.27 1.33 -13.28
C ILE A 120 -1.35 -0.19 -13.08
N GLU A 121 -1.79 -0.93 -14.10
CA GLU A 121 -1.97 -2.38 -13.96
C GLU A 121 -0.66 -3.10 -13.67
N GLY A 122 0.45 -2.67 -14.29
CA GLY A 122 1.77 -3.23 -14.06
C GLY A 122 2.29 -2.95 -12.65
N LEU A 123 2.05 -1.75 -12.13
CA LEU A 123 2.42 -1.35 -10.77
C LEU A 123 1.66 -2.18 -9.73
N PHE A 124 0.34 -2.29 -9.86
CA PHE A 124 -0.48 -3.09 -8.92
C PHE A 124 -0.19 -4.59 -9.02
N ARG A 125 0.02 -5.13 -10.23
CA ARG A 125 0.45 -6.53 -10.40
C ARG A 125 1.77 -6.80 -9.68
N ARG A 126 2.74 -5.88 -9.79
CA ARG A 126 4.02 -6.00 -9.09
C ARG A 126 3.86 -5.85 -7.59
N PHE A 127 2.97 -4.98 -7.12
CA PHE A 127 2.63 -4.85 -5.71
C PHE A 127 2.05 -6.14 -5.14
N ASP A 128 1.09 -6.75 -5.84
CA ASP A 128 0.51 -8.03 -5.46
C ASP A 128 1.55 -9.16 -5.43
N ALA A 129 2.50 -9.16 -6.39
CA ALA A 129 3.60 -10.13 -6.41
C ALA A 129 4.53 -9.98 -5.19
N VAL A 130 4.91 -8.75 -4.83
CA VAL A 130 5.72 -8.49 -3.63
C VAL A 130 4.98 -8.92 -2.36
N LEU A 131 3.67 -8.67 -2.27
CA LEU A 131 2.87 -9.15 -1.15
C LEU A 131 2.83 -10.68 -1.07
N ALA A 132 2.65 -11.36 -2.21
CA ALA A 132 2.63 -12.80 -2.29
C ALA A 132 3.96 -13.44 -1.85
N GLU A 133 5.10 -12.84 -2.24
CA GLU A 133 6.45 -13.27 -1.81
C GLU A 133 6.63 -13.18 -0.28
N GLN A 134 6.04 -12.15 0.33
CA GLN A 134 6.04 -11.99 1.79
C GLN A 134 4.99 -12.87 2.49
N GLY A 135 4.26 -13.70 1.74
CA GLY A 135 3.26 -14.61 2.26
C GLY A 135 1.95 -13.91 2.64
N TYR A 136 1.58 -12.83 1.94
CA TYR A 136 0.30 -12.15 2.09
C TYR A 136 -0.51 -12.24 0.80
N LEU A 137 -1.83 -12.47 0.90
CA LEU A 137 -2.73 -12.38 -0.25
C LEU A 137 -3.52 -11.07 -0.21
N ALA A 138 -3.37 -10.25 -1.25
CA ALA A 138 -4.33 -9.19 -1.53
C ALA A 138 -5.59 -9.84 -2.13
N MET A 139 -6.65 -10.04 -1.33
CA MET A 139 -7.93 -10.46 -1.88
C MET A 139 -8.59 -9.25 -2.55
N GLY A 140 -8.49 -9.17 -3.87
CA GLY A 140 -9.15 -8.14 -4.67
C GLY A 140 -10.67 -8.20 -4.50
N GLY A 141 -11.30 -7.05 -4.22
CA GLY A 141 -12.74 -6.85 -4.41
C GLY A 141 -13.53 -6.36 -3.20
N GLN A 142 -13.04 -6.51 -1.97
CA GLN A 142 -13.69 -5.94 -0.78
C GLN A 142 -12.70 -6.02 0.38
N ILE A 143 -11.86 -4.99 0.52
CA ILE A 143 -10.93 -4.88 1.63
C ILE A 143 -11.54 -3.86 2.61
N ILE A 144 -12.57 -4.32 3.33
CA ILE A 144 -13.01 -3.63 4.54
C ILE A 144 -12.18 -4.20 5.66
N ASP A 145 -11.38 -3.31 6.26
CA ASP A 145 -10.33 -3.57 7.24
C ASP A 145 -9.10 -4.25 6.64
N ALA A 146 -7.98 -3.52 6.60
CA ALA A 146 -6.68 -4.03 6.17
C ALA A 146 -6.17 -5.09 7.16
N THR A 147 -6.78 -6.27 7.15
CA THR A 147 -6.21 -7.45 7.77
C THR A 147 -5.26 -8.03 6.75
N LEU A 148 -3.94 -7.92 6.98
CA LEU A 148 -2.93 -8.69 6.26
C LEU A 148 -3.18 -10.17 6.58
N ILE A 149 -3.94 -10.85 5.72
CA ILE A 149 -4.20 -12.28 5.86
C ILE A 149 -2.97 -13.02 5.34
N ALA A 150 -2.34 -13.82 6.20
CA ALA A 150 -1.28 -14.72 5.78
C ALA A 150 -1.81 -15.64 4.68
N ALA A 151 -1.11 -15.66 3.54
CA ALA A 151 -1.38 -16.57 2.45
C ALA A 151 -1.46 -18.00 3.00
N PRO A 152 -2.48 -18.79 2.61
CA PRO A 152 -2.56 -20.19 3.01
C PRO A 152 -1.27 -20.88 2.57
N ARG A 153 -0.48 -21.37 3.54
CA ARG A 153 0.73 -22.13 3.24
C ARG A 153 0.31 -23.44 2.59
N GLN A 154 0.42 -23.50 1.27
CA GLN A 154 0.06 -24.68 0.52
C GLN A 154 1.09 -25.77 0.79
N LYS A 155 0.73 -26.74 1.65
CA LYS A 155 1.57 -27.91 1.96
C LYS A 155 1.57 -28.97 0.85
N LEU A 156 0.67 -28.83 -0.13
CA LEU A 156 0.48 -29.77 -1.22
C LEU A 156 1.38 -29.41 -2.41
N THR A 157 2.25 -30.35 -2.76
CA THR A 157 3.03 -30.39 -3.99
C THR A 157 2.11 -30.50 -5.22
N ILE A 158 2.64 -30.16 -6.40
CA ILE A 158 1.89 -30.16 -7.66
C ILE A 158 1.37 -31.58 -7.98
N GLU A 159 2.16 -32.59 -7.67
CA GLU A 159 1.82 -34.01 -7.87
C GLU A 159 0.66 -34.44 -6.97
N GLU A 160 0.70 -34.11 -5.68
CA GLU A 160 -0.39 -34.40 -4.73
C GLU A 160 -1.69 -33.71 -5.12
N LYS A 161 -1.61 -32.50 -5.70
CA LYS A 161 -2.76 -31.78 -6.25
C LYS A 161 -3.39 -32.50 -7.43
N ALA A 162 -2.59 -33.05 -8.34
CA ALA A 162 -3.07 -33.84 -9.46
C ALA A 162 -3.77 -35.12 -8.97
N THR A 163 -3.15 -35.83 -8.03
CA THR A 163 -3.73 -37.04 -7.42
C THR A 163 -5.06 -36.76 -6.73
N ILE A 164 -5.18 -35.68 -5.95
CA ILE A 164 -6.45 -35.31 -5.30
C ILE A 164 -7.51 -34.90 -6.32
N ARG A 165 -7.14 -34.20 -7.40
CA ARG A 165 -8.06 -33.76 -8.45
C ARG A 165 -8.63 -34.94 -9.26
N GLU A 166 -7.87 -36.03 -9.36
CA GLU A 166 -8.30 -37.30 -9.95
C GLU A 166 -9.04 -38.22 -8.94
N GLY A 167 -9.30 -37.74 -7.72
CA GLY A 167 -10.00 -38.48 -6.67
C GLY A 167 -9.14 -39.49 -5.90
N GLY A 168 -7.82 -39.48 -6.13
CA GLY A 168 -6.86 -40.32 -5.43
C GLY A 168 -6.39 -39.73 -4.10
N THR A 169 -5.93 -40.60 -3.19
CA THR A 169 -5.28 -40.19 -1.94
C THR A 169 -3.76 -40.34 -2.08
N PRO A 170 -2.94 -39.30 -1.78
CA PRO A 170 -1.49 -39.40 -1.82
C PRO A 170 -0.95 -40.53 -0.94
N THR A 171 0.05 -41.27 -1.42
CA THR A 171 0.50 -42.56 -0.87
C THR A 171 1.05 -42.50 0.55
N HIS A 172 1.47 -41.32 1.03
CA HIS A 172 2.03 -41.10 2.36
C HIS A 172 1.00 -40.50 3.35
N TRP A 173 -0.25 -40.30 2.94
CA TRP A 173 -1.32 -39.88 3.84
C TRP A 173 -1.94 -41.08 4.54
N SER A 174 -1.91 -41.07 5.88
CA SER A 174 -2.56 -42.10 6.69
C SER A 174 -4.07 -42.03 6.50
N LYS A 175 -4.69 -43.17 6.14
CA LYS A 175 -6.14 -43.33 6.26
C LYS A 175 -6.49 -43.36 7.74
N ALA A 176 -7.15 -42.32 8.23
CA ALA A 176 -7.79 -42.31 9.54
C ALA A 176 -9.04 -43.21 9.52
#